data_AF-A0AAJ6D9N1-F1
#
_entry.id   AF-A0AAJ6D9N1-F1
#
_cell.length_a   1.000
_cell.length_b   1.000
_cell.length_c   1.000
_cell.angle_alpha   90.00
_cell.angle_beta   90.00
_cell.angle_gamma   90.00
#
_symmetry.space_group_name_H-M   'P 1'
#
loop_
_entity.id
_entity.type
_entity.pdbx_description
1 polymer ?
#
loop_
_entity_poly.entity_id
_entity_poly.type
_entity_poly.pdbx_seq_one_letter_code
_entity_poly.pdbx_strand_id
1 'polypeptide(L)'
;MDKIYLALYKGNTKNWRERLEDWLIRKATKGQYSHCEIAIHKSRIYDHYHQEEWFECYGSSLRDGGVRCKIINVSDRSKWDLVELPNVTEAQIRFYFEITKGKKYDLWGALGVVLGFKQRGEKFFCSEWCFNAMFNGEQGWRFSPNQLAEIVRRV
;
A
#
# COMPACT_ATOMS: atom_id res chain seq x y z
N MET A 1 20.45 -5.30 4.78
CA MET A 1 19.07 -5.05 5.25
C MET A 1 18.30 -4.59 4.03
N ASP A 2 17.21 -5.28 3.72
CA ASP A 2 16.34 -4.88 2.62
C ASP A 2 15.67 -3.56 2.97
N LYS A 3 15.68 -2.62 2.02
CA LYS A 3 15.04 -1.31 2.22
C LYS A 3 13.54 -1.47 2.02
N ILE A 4 12.75 -0.92 2.93
CA ILE A 4 11.30 -1.01 2.90
C ILE A 4 10.75 0.39 2.67
N TYR A 5 9.77 0.48 1.78
CA TYR A 5 9.15 1.72 1.36
C TYR A 5 7.63 1.62 1.47
N LEU A 6 7.00 2.73 1.82
CA LEU A 6 5.59 2.95 1.51
C LEU A 6 5.51 3.52 0.09
N ALA A 7 4.98 2.73 -0.83
CA ALA A 7 4.72 3.10 -2.21
C ALA A 7 3.33 3.72 -2.35
N LEU A 8 3.26 4.99 -2.73
CA LEU A 8 2.04 5.78 -2.85
C LEU A 8 1.71 6.01 -4.33
N TYR A 9 0.55 5.56 -4.79
CA TYR A 9 0.12 5.67 -6.18
C TYR A 9 -0.69 6.95 -6.44
N LYS A 10 -0.36 7.66 -7.52
CA LYS A 10 -1.00 8.94 -7.92
C LYS A 10 -2.31 8.78 -8.71
N GLY A 11 -2.72 7.56 -9.05
CA GLY A 11 -3.99 7.31 -9.76
C GLY A 11 -3.97 7.59 -11.27
N ASN A 12 -2.84 7.36 -11.93
CA ASN A 12 -2.66 7.65 -13.37
C ASN A 12 -2.83 6.37 -14.23
N THR A 13 -3.98 5.71 -14.07
CA THR A 13 -4.32 4.53 -14.88
C THR A 13 -4.88 4.94 -16.25
N LYS A 14 -4.65 4.09 -17.25
CA LYS A 14 -5.17 4.29 -18.62
C LYS A 14 -6.64 3.90 -18.76
N ASN A 15 -7.16 3.05 -17.88
CA ASN A 15 -8.53 2.58 -17.94
C ASN A 15 -9.49 3.62 -17.33
N TRP A 16 -10.60 3.92 -18.01
CA TRP A 16 -11.49 5.01 -17.60
C TRP A 16 -12.24 4.72 -16.28
N ARG A 17 -12.59 3.45 -16.01
CA ARG A 17 -13.28 3.05 -14.77
C ARG A 17 -12.38 3.24 -13.55
N GLU A 18 -11.18 2.66 -13.63
CA GLU A 18 -10.18 2.77 -12.57
C GLU A 18 -9.76 4.23 -12.33
N ARG A 19 -9.72 5.05 -13.38
CA ARG A 19 -9.42 6.48 -13.27
C ARG A 19 -10.51 7.25 -12.53
N LEU A 20 -11.78 6.85 -12.68
CA LEU A 20 -12.90 7.44 -11.97
C LEU A 20 -12.88 7.06 -10.49
N GLU A 21 -12.53 5.81 -10.17
CA GLU A 21 -12.29 5.35 -8.79
C GLU A 21 -11.11 6.09 -8.15
N ASP A 22 -9.99 6.18 -8.85
CA ASP A 22 -8.81 6.94 -8.42
C ASP A 22 -9.16 8.41 -8.16
N TRP A 23 -9.97 9.02 -9.02
CA TRP A 23 -10.46 10.39 -8.87
C TRP A 23 -11.38 10.55 -7.67
N LEU A 24 -12.32 9.62 -7.45
CA LEU A 24 -13.22 9.61 -6.29
C LEU A 24 -12.44 9.55 -4.98
N ILE A 25 -11.48 8.63 -4.87
CA ILE A 25 -10.65 8.48 -3.67
C ILE A 25 -9.84 9.75 -3.42
N ARG A 26 -9.22 10.32 -4.46
CA ARG A 26 -8.46 11.57 -4.34
C ARG A 26 -9.32 12.75 -3.91
N LYS A 27 -10.54 12.87 -4.46
CA LYS A 27 -11.49 13.91 -4.07
C LYS A 27 -11.98 13.73 -2.63
N ALA A 28 -12.32 12.51 -2.26
CA ALA A 28 -12.83 12.18 -0.94
C ALA A 28 -11.77 12.37 0.16
N THR A 29 -10.54 11.93 -0.10
CA THR A 29 -9.40 12.05 0.82
C THR A 29 -8.67 13.39 0.71
N LYS A 30 -9.16 14.29 -0.16
CA LYS A 30 -8.59 15.61 -0.47
C LYS A 30 -7.08 15.59 -0.71
N GLY A 31 -6.59 14.57 -1.42
CA GLY A 31 -5.16 14.37 -1.64
C GLY A 31 -4.81 13.82 -3.02
N GLN A 32 -3.51 13.66 -3.26
CA GLN A 32 -2.97 13.27 -4.57
C GLN A 32 -2.86 11.76 -4.77
N TYR A 33 -2.91 10.99 -3.68
CA TYR A 33 -2.79 9.53 -3.72
C TYR A 33 -4.14 8.85 -3.72
N SER A 34 -4.30 7.83 -4.56
CA SER A 34 -5.48 6.96 -4.58
C SER A 34 -5.23 5.59 -3.97
N HIS A 35 -3.97 5.15 -3.88
CA HIS A 35 -3.61 3.82 -3.39
C HIS A 35 -2.25 3.83 -2.70
N CYS A 36 -2.01 2.87 -1.81
CA CYS A 36 -0.69 2.66 -1.23
C CYS A 36 -0.40 1.18 -0.96
N GLU A 37 0.87 0.79 -1.05
CA GLU A 37 1.37 -0.56 -0.78
C GLU A 37 2.72 -0.48 -0.07
N ILE A 38 3.12 -1.53 0.64
CA ILE A 38 4.45 -1.65 1.23
C ILE A 38 5.36 -2.36 0.23
N ALA A 39 6.37 -1.65 -0.27
CA ALA A 39 7.33 -2.17 -1.23
C ALA A 39 8.64 -2.56 -0.51
N ILE A 40 9.00 -3.82 -0.60
CA ILE A 40 10.28 -4.34 -0.11
C ILE A 40 11.24 -4.41 -1.29
N HIS A 41 12.34 -3.66 -1.21
CA HIS A 41 13.40 -3.69 -2.21
C HIS A 41 14.21 -4.97 -2.07
N LYS A 42 14.35 -5.70 -3.17
CA LYS A 42 15.14 -6.92 -3.26
C LYS A 42 16.19 -6.75 -4.33
N SER A 43 17.42 -7.14 -4.01
CA SER A 43 18.54 -7.16 -4.94
C SER A 43 19.19 -8.53 -4.92
N ARG A 44 19.47 -9.10 -6.08
CA ARG A 44 20.23 -10.34 -6.20
C ARG A 44 21.39 -10.16 -7.16
N ILE A 45 22.57 -10.51 -6.68
CA ILE A 45 23.79 -10.55 -7.48
C ILE A 45 23.91 -11.97 -8.04
N TYR A 46 23.92 -12.10 -9.36
CA TYR A 46 24.07 -13.39 -10.05
C TYR A 46 25.52 -13.64 -10.46
N ASP A 47 26.23 -12.59 -10.83
CA ASP A 47 27.63 -12.61 -11.25
C ASP A 47 28.26 -11.26 -10.90
N HIS A 48 29.59 -11.15 -11.01
CA HIS A 48 30.37 -9.94 -10.71
C HIS A 48 29.92 -8.69 -11.48
N TYR A 49 29.17 -8.86 -12.57
CA TYR A 49 28.67 -7.79 -13.44
C TYR A 49 27.15 -7.69 -13.53
N HIS A 50 26.39 -8.62 -12.92
CA HIS A 50 24.93 -8.67 -13.05
C HIS A 50 24.24 -8.61 -11.69
N GLN A 51 23.60 -7.47 -11.43
CA GLN A 51 22.72 -7.23 -10.29
C GLN A 51 21.30 -7.02 -10.79
N GLU A 52 20.36 -7.85 -10.34
CA GLU A 52 18.93 -7.63 -10.56
C GLU A 52 18.31 -7.01 -9.33
N GLU A 53 17.46 -6.01 -9.53
CA GLU A 53 16.72 -5.33 -8.48
C GLU A 53 15.22 -5.36 -8.80
N TRP A 54 14.41 -5.71 -7.81
CA TRP A 54 12.96 -5.71 -7.93
C TRP A 54 12.31 -5.28 -6.62
N PHE A 55 11.02 -4.96 -6.69
CA PHE A 55 10.22 -4.58 -5.53
C PHE A 55 9.07 -5.54 -5.34
N GLU A 56 9.04 -6.21 -4.19
CA GLU A 56 7.91 -7.02 -3.75
C GLU A 56 6.93 -6.10 -3.02
N CYS A 57 5.77 -5.86 -3.65
CA CYS A 57 4.74 -4.96 -3.10
C CYS A 57 3.66 -5.78 -2.40
N TYR A 58 3.51 -5.52 -1.10
CA TYR A 58 2.52 -6.11 -0.22
C TYR A 58 1.42 -5.11 0.09
N GLY A 59 0.18 -5.54 -0.01
CA GLY A 59 -0.95 -4.65 0.25
C GLY A 59 -2.28 -5.30 -0.02
N SER A 60 -3.35 -4.56 0.27
CA SER A 60 -4.69 -4.91 -0.18
C SER A 60 -5.02 -4.08 -1.41
N SER A 61 -5.40 -4.72 -2.53
CA SER A 61 -5.76 -4.06 -3.78
C SER A 61 -7.17 -4.43 -4.20
N LEU A 62 -7.97 -3.42 -4.55
CA LEU A 62 -9.34 -3.64 -5.01
C LEU A 62 -9.37 -4.44 -6.31
N ARG A 63 -8.46 -4.11 -7.22
CA ARG A 63 -8.33 -4.71 -8.55
C ARG A 63 -7.97 -6.19 -8.48
N ASP A 64 -7.28 -6.58 -7.41
CA ASP A 64 -6.82 -7.95 -7.16
C ASP A 64 -7.72 -8.69 -6.14
N GLY A 65 -8.80 -8.05 -5.66
CA GLY A 65 -9.80 -8.67 -4.80
C GLY A 65 -9.44 -8.79 -3.32
N GLY A 66 -8.29 -8.27 -2.88
CA GLY A 66 -7.89 -8.29 -1.47
C GLY A 66 -6.40 -8.21 -1.22
N VAL A 67 -5.97 -8.82 -0.10
CA VAL A 67 -4.57 -8.87 0.33
C VAL A 67 -3.75 -9.73 -0.61
N ARG A 68 -2.70 -9.14 -1.18
CA ARG A 68 -1.83 -9.77 -2.17
C ARG A 68 -0.38 -9.32 -2.04
N CYS A 69 0.51 -10.09 -2.66
CA CYS A 69 1.90 -9.72 -2.92
C CYS A 69 2.11 -9.76 -4.44
N LYS A 70 2.67 -8.69 -5.02
CA LYS A 70 2.98 -8.63 -6.45
C LYS A 70 4.28 -7.87 -6.70
N ILE A 71 5.05 -8.32 -7.67
CA ILE A 71 6.23 -7.58 -8.14
C ILE A 71 5.74 -6.43 -9.04
N ILE A 72 6.02 -5.20 -8.62
CA ILE A 72 5.59 -3.98 -9.32
C ILE A 72 6.80 -3.07 -9.52
N ASN A 73 6.91 -2.47 -10.70
CA ASN A 73 7.87 -1.40 -10.93
C ASN A 73 7.37 -0.11 -10.27
N VAL A 74 7.72 0.08 -9.00
CA VAL A 74 7.45 1.29 -8.21
C VAL A 74 8.54 2.36 -8.34
N SER A 75 9.57 2.10 -9.16
CA SER A 75 10.64 3.07 -9.43
C SER A 75 10.20 4.23 -10.32
N ASP A 76 9.07 4.08 -11.04
CA ASP A 76 8.48 5.12 -11.87
C ASP A 76 7.88 6.25 -11.01
N ARG A 77 8.70 7.28 -10.73
CA ARG A 77 8.34 8.46 -9.92
C ARG A 77 7.20 9.31 -10.50
N SER A 78 6.89 9.14 -11.79
CA SER A 78 5.73 9.82 -12.41
C SER A 78 4.41 9.24 -11.90
N LYS A 79 4.41 7.99 -11.44
CA LYS A 79 3.22 7.28 -10.94
C LYS A 79 3.26 7.01 -9.44
N TRP A 80 4.45 6.83 -8.89
CA TRP A 80 4.67 6.38 -7.52
C TRP A 80 5.54 7.37 -6.74
N ASP A 81 5.14 7.68 -5.52
CA ASP A 81 6.04 8.27 -4.55
C ASP A 81 6.43 7.20 -3.53
N LEU A 82 7.73 6.98 -3.34
CA LEU A 82 8.26 6.06 -2.34
C LEU A 82 8.73 6.86 -1.13
N VAL A 83 8.25 6.46 0.05
CA VAL A 83 8.72 6.99 1.35
C VAL A 83 9.38 5.84 2.10
N GLU A 84 10.63 6.03 2.55
CA GLU A 84 11.37 4.98 3.26
C GLU A 84 10.79 4.73 4.66
N LEU A 85 10.80 3.47 5.09
CA LEU A 85 10.27 3.01 6.38
C LEU A 85 11.42 2.44 7.23
N PRO A 86 12.24 3.27 7.88
CA PRO A 86 13.46 2.81 8.55
C PRO A 86 13.19 1.91 9.77
N ASN A 87 12.02 2.05 10.40
CA ASN A 87 11.64 1.32 11.62
C ASN A 87 10.79 0.07 11.34
N VAL A 88 10.59 -0.30 10.08
CA VAL A 88 9.76 -1.44 9.68
C VAL A 88 10.68 -2.55 9.19
N THR A 89 10.41 -3.79 9.59
CA THR A 89 11.19 -4.96 9.18
C THR A 89 10.43 -5.84 8.20
N GLU A 90 11.15 -6.54 7.31
CA GLU A 90 10.51 -7.43 6.35
C GLU A 90 9.79 -8.58 7.06
N ALA A 91 10.37 -9.11 8.14
CA ALA A 91 9.76 -10.18 8.92
C ALA A 91 8.37 -9.78 9.45
N GLN A 92 8.23 -8.54 9.92
CA GLN A 92 6.95 -7.99 10.35
C GLN A 92 5.93 -7.92 9.21
N ILE A 93 6.34 -7.42 8.04
CA ILE A 93 5.44 -7.33 6.87
C ILE A 93 5.02 -8.71 6.37
N ARG A 94 5.97 -9.65 6.28
CA ARG A 94 5.68 -11.03 5.87
C ARG A 94 4.78 -11.74 6.87
N PHE A 95 5.03 -11.58 8.17
CA PHE A 95 4.17 -12.16 9.21
C PHE A 95 2.74 -11.64 9.09
N TYR A 96 2.57 -10.31 9.01
CA TYR A 96 1.25 -9.72 8.86
C TYR A 96 0.57 -10.13 7.54
N PHE A 97 1.35 -10.26 6.46
CA PHE A 97 0.86 -10.80 5.19
C PHE A 97 0.36 -12.23 5.33
N GLU A 98 1.12 -13.15 5.91
CA GLU A 98 0.70 -14.56 6.02
C GLU A 98 -0.58 -14.72 6.84
N ILE A 99 -0.77 -13.96 7.93
CA ILE A 99 -2.01 -14.02 8.73
C ILE A 99 -3.20 -13.28 8.09
N THR A 100 -2.97 -12.47 7.05
CA THR A 100 -4.04 -11.71 6.35
C THR A 100 -4.22 -12.10 4.90
N LYS A 101 -3.36 -12.95 4.34
CA LYS A 101 -3.40 -13.43 2.96
C LYS A 101 -4.73 -14.14 2.70
N GLY A 102 -5.36 -13.79 1.58
CA GLY A 102 -6.68 -14.33 1.21
C GLY A 102 -7.86 -13.59 1.83
N LYS A 103 -7.65 -12.61 2.72
CA LYS A 103 -8.71 -11.70 3.15
C LYS A 103 -9.14 -10.80 1.98
N LYS A 104 -10.46 -10.64 1.82
CA LYS A 104 -11.07 -9.92 0.70
C LYS A 104 -10.90 -8.40 0.85
N TYR A 105 -10.93 -7.68 -0.26
CA TYR A 105 -10.88 -6.22 -0.25
C TYR A 105 -12.16 -5.63 0.34
N ASP A 106 -12.03 -4.62 1.22
CA ASP A 106 -13.20 -3.89 1.73
C ASP A 106 -13.59 -2.70 0.85
N LEU A 107 -14.47 -2.95 -0.12
CA LEU A 107 -15.12 -1.88 -0.88
C LEU A 107 -15.92 -0.93 0.03
N TRP A 108 -16.63 -1.48 1.02
CA TRP A 108 -17.48 -0.70 1.92
C TRP A 108 -16.66 0.03 2.97
N GLY A 109 -15.57 -0.57 3.44
CA GLY A 109 -14.60 0.05 4.33
C GLY A 109 -13.80 1.17 3.70
N ALA A 110 -13.40 1.03 2.43
CA ALA A 110 -12.78 2.12 1.67
C ALA A 110 -13.72 3.33 1.50
N LEU A 111 -15.02 3.09 1.29
CA LEU A 111 -16.06 4.14 1.34
C LEU A 111 -16.26 4.67 2.77
N GLY A 112 -16.17 3.77 3.76
CA GLY A 112 -16.34 4.05 5.18
C GLY A 112 -15.26 4.96 5.78
N VAL A 113 -14.03 4.96 5.27
CA VAL A 113 -12.98 5.93 5.65
C VAL A 113 -13.40 7.36 5.33
N VAL A 114 -14.08 7.55 4.21
CA VAL A 114 -14.61 8.86 3.79
C VAL A 114 -15.78 9.28 4.67
N LEU A 115 -16.55 8.31 5.18
CA LEU A 115 -17.77 8.52 5.96
C LEU A 115 -17.57 8.33 7.49
N GLY A 116 -16.37 7.99 7.96
CA GLY A 116 -16.03 7.82 9.38
C GLY A 116 -16.51 6.53 10.07
N PHE A 117 -16.89 5.49 9.32
CA PHE A 117 -17.41 4.24 9.89
C PHE A 117 -16.34 3.16 10.05
N LYS A 118 -16.30 2.50 11.21
CA LYS A 118 -15.45 1.33 11.48
C LYS A 118 -15.92 0.15 10.61
N GLN A 119 -15.04 -0.33 9.75
CA GLN A 119 -15.33 -1.47 8.89
C GLN A 119 -15.31 -2.81 9.66
N ARG A 120 -15.94 -3.85 9.09
CA ARG A 120 -15.96 -5.21 9.66
C ARG A 120 -14.56 -5.85 9.52
N GLY A 121 -14.06 -6.48 10.59
CA GLY A 121 -12.67 -7.00 10.70
C GLY A 121 -12.22 -8.13 9.75
N GLU A 122 -12.99 -8.42 8.70
CA GLU A 122 -12.70 -9.48 7.71
C GLU A 122 -12.25 -8.95 6.35
N LYS A 123 -12.20 -7.63 6.17
CA LYS A 123 -11.84 -7.01 4.91
C LYS A 123 -10.90 -5.82 5.16
N PHE A 124 -9.92 -5.66 4.28
CA PHE A 124 -8.90 -4.62 4.39
C PHE A 124 -8.89 -3.75 3.14
N PHE A 125 -8.80 -2.43 3.29
CA PHE A 125 -8.41 -1.54 2.19
C PHE A 125 -6.91 -1.18 2.27
N CYS A 126 -6.40 -0.56 1.21
CA CYS A 126 -4.97 -0.39 0.98
C CYS A 126 -4.21 0.28 2.13
N SER A 127 -4.66 1.46 2.59
CA SER A 127 -3.97 2.21 3.64
C SER A 127 -4.15 1.64 5.04
N GLU A 128 -5.29 1.00 5.34
CA GLU A 128 -5.43 0.28 6.61
C GLU A 128 -4.45 -0.89 6.68
N TRP A 129 -4.40 -1.71 5.63
CA TRP A 129 -3.49 -2.86 5.62
C TRP A 129 -2.05 -2.39 5.81
N CYS A 130 -1.64 -1.34 5.10
CA CYS A 130 -0.30 -0.76 5.25
C CYS A 130 -0.06 -0.24 6.67
N PHE A 131 -0.99 0.52 7.24
CA PHE A 131 -0.85 1.06 8.61
C PHE A 131 -0.72 -0.08 9.63
N ASN A 132 -1.61 -1.06 9.57
CA ASN A 132 -1.61 -2.17 10.52
C ASN A 132 -0.34 -3.01 10.40
N ALA A 133 0.13 -3.25 9.17
CA ALA A 133 1.39 -3.95 8.92
C ALA A 133 2.60 -3.17 9.44
N MET A 134 2.62 -1.84 9.34
CA MET A 134 3.74 -0.99 9.80
C MET A 134 3.77 -0.76 11.31
N PHE A 135 2.62 -0.53 11.93
CA PHE A 135 2.51 -0.15 13.35
C PHE A 135 2.05 -1.29 14.26
N ASN A 136 1.86 -2.49 13.73
CA ASN A 136 1.34 -3.65 14.45
C ASN A 136 0.08 -3.32 15.27
N GLY A 137 -0.89 -2.69 14.60
CA GLY A 137 -2.11 -2.21 15.24
C GLY A 137 -3.35 -2.46 14.38
N GLU A 138 -4.51 -2.05 14.90
CA GLU A 138 -5.81 -2.22 14.22
C GLU A 138 -6.51 -0.88 13.94
N GLN A 139 -5.79 0.25 14.11
CA GLN A 139 -6.34 1.60 13.96
C GLN A 139 -6.22 2.15 12.53
N GLY A 140 -5.73 1.34 11.58
CA GLY A 140 -5.52 1.74 10.19
C GLY A 140 -6.80 2.19 9.47
N TRP A 141 -7.97 1.72 9.92
CA TRP A 141 -9.28 2.11 9.37
C TRP A 141 -9.54 3.63 9.38
N ARG A 142 -8.79 4.39 10.20
CA ARG A 142 -8.92 5.84 10.36
C ARG A 142 -8.13 6.66 9.34
N PHE A 143 -7.19 6.02 8.63
CA PHE A 143 -6.19 6.74 7.84
C PHE A 143 -6.32 6.43 6.35
N SER A 144 -6.50 7.48 5.57
CA SER A 144 -6.40 7.44 4.11
C SER A 144 -4.94 7.34 3.64
N PRO A 145 -4.69 6.95 2.37
CA PRO A 145 -3.32 6.92 1.82
C PRO A 145 -2.59 8.25 1.96
N ASN A 146 -3.29 9.38 1.84
CA ASN A 146 -2.72 10.72 1.97
C ASN A 146 -2.35 11.06 3.42
N GLN A 147 -3.20 10.70 4.38
CA GLN A 147 -2.87 10.87 5.81
C GLN A 147 -1.70 9.97 6.21
N LEU A 148 -1.68 8.73 5.72
CA LEU A 148 -0.60 7.79 5.97
C LEU A 148 0.74 8.32 5.43
N ALA A 149 0.73 8.90 4.21
CA ALA A 149 1.90 9.54 3.63
C ALA A 149 2.45 10.67 4.53
N GLU A 150 1.57 11.53 5.06
CA GLU A 150 1.98 12.61 5.97
C GLU A 150 2.50 12.10 7.31
N ILE A 151 1.89 11.04 7.87
CA ILE A 151 2.37 10.43 9.12
C ILE A 151 3.77 9.88 8.92
N VAL A 152 3.99 9.07 7.89
CA VAL A 152 5.27 8.40 7.66
C VAL A 152 6.38 9.38 7.32
N ARG A 153 6.08 10.47 6.60
CA ARG A 153 7.09 11.50 6.27
C ARG A 153 7.60 12.30 7.47
N ARG A 154 6.88 12.25 8.60
CA ARG A 154 7.22 12.99 9.82
C ARG A 154 7.91 12.15 10.89
N VAL A 155 8.02 10.83 10.66
CA VAL A 155 8.69 9.86 11.53
C VAL A 155 10.12 9.66 11.05
#